data_AF-A0A3B8V9B1-F1
#
_entry.id   AF-A0A3B8V9B1-F1
#
_cell.length_a   1.000
_cell.length_b   1.000
_cell.length_c   1.000
_cell.angle_alpha   90.00
_cell.angle_beta   90.00
_cell.angle_gamma   90.00
#
_symmetry.space_group_name_H-M   'P 1'
#
loop_
_entity.id
_entity.type
_entity.pdbx_description
1 polymer ?
#
loop_
_entity_poly.entity_id
_entity_poly.type
_entity_poly.pdbx_seq_one_letter_code
_entity_poly.pdbx_strand_id
1 'polypeptide(L)'
;MKEKVSPITVSKSRRDFIKKIVVGAGGIGVLSVTAKASVIETGLNLPTISDEDTAFYFAHLTDMHVRRQRQGHIGYAACIASVNALETKPDLVLMGGDMAFDGLYNEKEDFIDMIDLFVNASNKLDMPWYGCIGNHDVLGLSSRRKVAIDDPDIGKKLITEATGMPGNYYSFNHNGWHFVVMDTIHEMDTPSGPSYSAKLGEEQLNWLRFDLGANKDMPTVVVIHIAAFCNIGQINGDPEALAMNHMVISDNREFREILERHGVKAVLQGHSHQIE
;
A
#
# COMPACT_ATOMS: atom_id res chain seq x y z
N MET A 1 29.54 36.79 -37.83
CA MET A 1 29.20 36.93 -36.39
C MET A 1 28.85 35.52 -35.91
N LYS A 2 29.74 34.82 -35.20
CA LYS A 2 29.78 34.69 -33.71
C LYS A 2 28.34 34.49 -33.21
N GLU A 3 27.93 33.29 -32.79
CA GLU A 3 28.34 32.66 -31.53
C GLU A 3 28.46 31.12 -31.60
N LYS A 4 29.45 30.60 -30.86
CA LYS A 4 29.64 29.18 -30.53
C LYS A 4 28.85 28.90 -29.25
N VAL A 5 28.01 27.86 -29.26
CA VAL A 5 27.48 27.24 -28.04
C VAL A 5 28.13 25.86 -27.90
N SER A 6 28.86 25.69 -26.81
CA SER A 6 29.55 24.46 -26.43
C SER A 6 28.56 23.39 -25.96
N PRO A 7 28.74 22.10 -26.31
CA PRO A 7 27.97 21.04 -25.67
C PRO A 7 28.51 20.72 -24.27
N ILE A 8 27.60 20.67 -23.30
CA ILE A 8 27.82 20.26 -21.93
C ILE A 8 28.17 18.77 -21.90
N THR A 9 29.30 18.45 -21.30
CA THR A 9 29.79 17.09 -21.05
C THR A 9 28.97 16.41 -19.97
N VAL A 10 28.33 15.29 -20.32
CA VAL A 10 27.70 14.37 -19.36
C VAL A 10 28.80 13.74 -18.50
N SER A 11 28.68 13.91 -17.17
CA SER A 11 29.59 13.32 -16.19
C SER A 11 29.49 11.79 -16.19
N LYS A 12 30.66 11.16 -16.11
CA LYS A 12 30.90 9.73 -16.25
C LYS A 12 30.08 8.87 -15.28
N SER A 13 29.49 7.82 -15.85
CA SER A 13 28.81 6.73 -15.15
C SER A 13 29.75 5.95 -14.21
N ARG A 14 29.16 5.35 -13.17
CA ARG A 14 29.79 4.49 -12.13
C ARG A 14 30.48 3.20 -12.64
N ARG A 15 30.80 3.09 -13.94
CA ARG A 15 31.44 1.91 -14.56
C ARG A 15 32.94 2.08 -14.88
N ASP A 16 33.52 3.26 -14.69
CA ASP A 16 34.94 3.53 -15.00
C ASP A 16 35.94 3.19 -13.87
N PHE A 17 35.50 2.66 -12.73
CA PHE A 17 36.40 2.33 -11.61
C PHE A 17 36.92 0.88 -11.61
N ILE A 18 36.36 -0.03 -12.41
CA ILE A 18 36.73 -1.46 -12.39
C ILE A 18 37.70 -1.87 -13.52
N LYS A 19 38.13 -0.95 -14.41
CA LYS A 19 38.98 -1.31 -15.57
C LYS A 19 40.39 -0.69 -15.58
N LYS A 20 40.99 -0.43 -14.41
CA LYS A 20 42.39 0.02 -14.30
C LYS A 20 43.29 -0.87 -13.44
N ILE A 21 43.09 -2.17 -13.51
CA ILE A 21 44.18 -3.14 -13.33
C ILE A 21 44.12 -4.06 -14.54
N VAL A 22 45.28 -4.37 -15.11
CA VAL A 22 45.51 -5.16 -16.33
C VAL A 22 45.60 -4.35 -17.63
N VAL A 23 46.77 -3.73 -17.85
CA VAL A 23 47.59 -3.80 -19.08
C VAL A 23 49.04 -3.47 -18.65
N GLY A 24 50.10 -4.23 -18.90
CA GLY A 24 50.29 -5.46 -19.66
C GLY A 24 51.79 -5.83 -19.73
N ALA A 25 52.05 -6.87 -20.54
CA ALA A 25 53.34 -7.34 -21.08
C ALA A 25 54.18 -8.32 -20.24
N GLY A 26 54.07 -9.61 -20.62
CA GLY A 26 55.19 -10.48 -21.00
C GLY A 26 56.23 -10.88 -19.94
N GLY A 27 56.30 -12.18 -19.64
CA GLY A 27 57.52 -12.81 -19.13
C GLY A 27 57.32 -13.68 -17.89
N ILE A 28 57.78 -14.92 -18.01
CA ILE A 28 57.90 -15.98 -17.00
C ILE A 28 58.54 -15.44 -15.70
N GLY A 29 57.96 -15.76 -14.55
CA GLY A 29 58.59 -15.54 -13.26
C GLY A 29 57.66 -15.72 -12.06
N VAL A 30 57.68 -16.91 -11.47
CA VAL A 30 57.13 -17.16 -10.13
C VAL A 30 57.89 -16.30 -9.13
N LEU A 31 57.22 -15.35 -8.50
CA LEU A 31 57.71 -14.67 -7.29
C LEU A 31 56.50 -14.32 -6.42
N SER A 32 56.22 -15.22 -5.48
CA SER A 32 55.33 -14.97 -4.35
C SER A 32 55.90 -13.84 -3.51
N VAL A 33 55.28 -12.66 -3.55
CA VAL A 33 55.49 -11.60 -2.57
C VAL A 33 54.22 -11.51 -1.74
N THR A 34 54.21 -12.20 -0.61
CA THR A 34 53.20 -12.00 0.44
C THR A 34 53.46 -10.65 1.11
N ALA A 35 52.83 -9.59 0.60
CA ALA A 35 52.74 -8.33 1.33
C ALA A 35 51.68 -8.47 2.42
N LYS A 36 52.11 -8.63 3.68
CA LYS A 36 51.22 -8.44 4.83
C LYS A 36 50.88 -6.95 4.92
N ALA A 37 49.69 -6.57 4.46
CA ALA A 37 49.13 -5.27 4.78
C ALA A 37 48.68 -5.30 6.25
N SER A 38 49.43 -4.61 7.12
CA SER A 38 48.96 -4.29 8.46
C SER A 38 47.91 -3.19 8.33
N VAL A 39 46.64 -3.55 8.54
CA VAL A 39 45.57 -2.57 8.70
C VAL A 39 45.78 -1.91 10.05
N ILE A 40 46.05 -0.60 10.04
CA ILE A 40 45.99 0.23 11.23
C ILE A 40 44.49 0.35 11.55
N GLU A 41 44.02 -0.36 12.56
CA GLU A 41 42.70 -0.11 13.16
C GLU A 41 42.73 1.28 13.79
N THR A 42 42.31 2.29 13.03
CA THR A 42 41.85 3.54 13.62
C THR A 42 40.57 3.22 14.39
N GLY A 43 40.68 3.13 15.72
CA GLY A 43 39.58 2.87 16.65
C GLY A 43 38.53 3.99 16.66
N LEU A 44 37.83 4.16 15.54
CA LEU A 44 36.59 4.90 15.48
C LEU A 44 35.47 3.91 15.78
N ASN A 45 35.08 3.83 17.05
CA ASN A 45 33.83 3.18 17.45
C ASN A 45 32.67 4.04 16.95
N LEU A 46 32.30 3.84 15.68
CA LEU A 46 30.98 4.24 15.20
C LEU A 46 29.98 3.29 15.86
N PRO A 47 28.88 3.80 16.44
CA PRO A 47 27.85 2.92 16.98
C PRO A 47 27.32 2.06 15.84
N THR A 48 27.60 0.76 15.90
CA THR A 48 26.90 -0.25 15.13
C THR A 48 25.51 -0.34 15.75
N ILE A 49 24.56 0.43 15.22
CA ILE A 49 23.15 0.07 15.35
C ILE A 49 23.05 -1.27 14.64
N SER A 50 22.97 -2.37 15.38
CA SER A 50 22.62 -3.65 14.78
C SER A 50 21.19 -3.50 14.25
N ASP A 51 21.00 -3.73 12.94
CA ASP A 51 19.69 -3.69 12.27
C ASP A 51 18.60 -4.52 13.01
N GLU A 52 18.99 -5.45 13.88
CA GLU A 52 18.08 -6.26 14.70
C GLU A 52 17.31 -5.46 15.76
N ASP A 53 17.83 -4.34 16.29
CA ASP A 53 17.18 -3.59 17.38
C ASP A 53 16.10 -2.60 16.91
N THR A 54 15.94 -2.42 15.59
CA THR A 54 14.92 -1.52 15.00
C THR A 54 14.04 -2.18 13.94
N ALA A 55 14.24 -3.48 13.65
CA ALA A 55 13.40 -4.24 12.75
C ALA A 55 12.03 -4.53 13.38
N PHE A 56 10.97 -4.39 12.59
CA PHE A 56 9.60 -4.70 13.00
C PHE A 56 8.87 -5.35 11.83
N TYR A 57 7.77 -6.03 12.12
CA TYR A 57 6.99 -6.75 11.11
C TYR A 57 5.55 -6.24 11.12
N PHE A 58 4.91 -6.24 9.96
CA PHE A 58 3.46 -6.03 9.86
C PHE A 58 2.86 -7.00 8.86
N ALA A 59 1.60 -7.36 9.07
CA ALA A 59 0.84 -8.16 8.11
C ALA A 59 -0.06 -7.25 7.27
N HIS A 60 -0.27 -7.60 5.99
CA HIS A 60 -1.27 -6.97 5.14
C HIS A 60 -2.34 -8.02 4.78
N LEU A 61 -3.59 -7.75 5.15
CA LEU A 61 -4.76 -8.57 4.82
C LEU A 61 -5.72 -7.72 3.98
N THR A 62 -6.35 -8.28 2.96
CA THR A 62 -7.27 -7.52 2.10
C THR A 62 -8.36 -8.44 1.56
N ASP A 63 -9.49 -7.86 1.13
CA ASP A 63 -10.59 -8.54 0.45
C ASP A 63 -11.18 -9.69 1.27
N MET A 64 -11.30 -9.46 2.59
CA MET A 64 -11.79 -10.45 3.55
C MET A 64 -13.24 -10.85 3.28
N HIS A 65 -14.04 -9.89 2.79
CA HIS A 65 -15.42 -10.08 2.38
C HIS A 65 -16.24 -10.89 3.41
N VAL A 66 -16.20 -10.46 4.66
CA VAL A 66 -16.72 -11.25 5.78
C VAL A 66 -18.25 -11.35 5.72
N ARG A 67 -18.76 -12.58 5.74
CA ARG A 67 -20.19 -12.90 5.83
C ARG A 67 -20.48 -14.29 6.38
N ARG A 68 -21.75 -14.57 6.70
CA ARG A 68 -22.20 -15.90 7.15
C ARG A 68 -22.24 -16.93 6.04
N GLN A 69 -22.73 -16.54 4.87
CA GLN A 69 -22.90 -17.44 3.73
C GLN A 69 -21.55 -18.01 3.31
N ARG A 70 -21.55 -19.28 2.90
CA ARG A 70 -20.34 -20.05 2.58
C ARG A 70 -19.29 -20.06 3.70
N GLN A 71 -19.72 -19.82 4.94
CA GLN A 71 -18.87 -19.84 6.13
C GLN A 71 -17.71 -18.81 6.09
N GLY A 72 -17.88 -17.67 5.40
CA GLY A 72 -16.83 -16.64 5.27
C GLY A 72 -16.27 -16.17 6.63
N HIS A 73 -17.14 -15.89 7.59
CA HIS A 73 -16.78 -15.56 8.97
C HIS A 73 -15.96 -16.63 9.70
N ILE A 74 -16.16 -17.92 9.40
CA ILE A 74 -15.35 -19.01 9.98
C ILE A 74 -13.96 -19.00 9.35
N GLY A 75 -13.89 -18.87 8.02
CA GLY A 75 -12.63 -18.73 7.30
C GLY A 75 -11.82 -17.52 7.78
N TYR A 76 -12.48 -16.38 7.97
CA TYR A 76 -11.82 -15.18 8.48
C TYR A 76 -11.35 -15.34 9.92
N ALA A 77 -12.15 -15.95 10.81
CA ALA A 77 -11.71 -16.25 12.17
C ALA A 77 -10.48 -17.18 12.20
N ALA A 78 -10.40 -18.14 11.27
CA ALA A 78 -9.22 -18.99 11.13
C ALA A 78 -8.00 -18.20 10.61
N CYS A 79 -8.20 -17.23 9.71
CA CYS A 79 -7.15 -16.30 9.27
C CYS A 79 -6.59 -15.50 10.46
N ILE A 80 -7.46 -14.91 11.29
CA ILE A 80 -7.04 -14.20 12.52
C ILE A 80 -6.24 -15.10 13.46
N ALA A 81 -6.72 -16.32 13.71
CA ALA A 81 -6.00 -17.28 14.54
C ALA A 81 -4.63 -17.63 13.94
N SER A 82 -4.51 -17.68 12.61
CA SER A 82 -3.25 -17.96 11.91
C SER A 82 -2.26 -16.82 12.05
N VAL A 83 -2.72 -15.56 11.96
CA VAL A 83 -1.89 -14.37 12.21
C VAL A 83 -1.38 -14.36 13.65
N ASN A 84 -2.26 -14.60 14.62
CA ASN A 84 -1.88 -14.70 16.03
C ASN A 84 -0.93 -15.89 16.30
N ALA A 85 -0.88 -16.90 15.43
CA ALA A 85 -0.01 -18.07 15.58
C ALA A 85 1.36 -17.92 14.91
N LEU A 86 1.62 -16.86 14.13
CA LEU A 86 2.92 -16.64 13.47
C LEU A 86 4.07 -16.66 14.49
N GLU A 87 5.18 -17.32 14.16
CA GLU A 87 6.37 -17.35 15.02
C GLU A 87 6.97 -15.94 15.16
N THR A 88 7.14 -15.26 14.03
CA THR A 88 7.47 -13.83 13.99
C THR A 88 6.18 -13.03 14.11
N LYS A 89 5.95 -12.40 15.27
CA LYS A 89 4.74 -11.60 15.51
C LYS A 89 4.81 -10.28 14.72
N PRO A 90 3.75 -9.94 13.98
CA PRO A 90 3.61 -8.59 13.48
C PRO A 90 3.26 -7.63 14.64
N ASP A 91 3.82 -6.44 14.60
CA ASP A 91 3.52 -5.35 15.52
C ASP A 91 2.17 -4.68 15.21
N LEU A 92 1.70 -4.81 13.97
CA LEU A 92 0.41 -4.33 13.50
C LEU A 92 -0.10 -5.11 12.28
N VAL A 93 -1.40 -4.99 12.01
CA VAL A 93 -2.04 -5.48 10.78
C VAL A 93 -2.62 -4.32 9.98
N LEU A 94 -2.30 -4.23 8.69
CA LEU A 94 -2.94 -3.33 7.75
C LEU A 94 -4.06 -4.08 7.01
N MET A 95 -5.28 -3.58 7.08
CA MET A 95 -6.42 -4.12 6.35
C MET A 95 -6.61 -3.31 5.06
N GLY A 96 -6.48 -3.92 3.89
CA GLY A 96 -6.49 -3.30 2.56
C GLY A 96 -7.86 -3.03 1.94
N GLY A 97 -8.94 -3.11 2.73
CA GLY A 97 -10.31 -2.88 2.28
C GLY A 97 -11.09 -4.14 1.92
N ASP A 98 -12.36 -3.93 1.61
CA ASP A 98 -13.39 -4.96 1.46
C ASP A 98 -13.42 -5.90 2.68
N MET A 99 -13.55 -5.25 3.84
CA MET A 99 -13.57 -5.86 5.16
C MET A 99 -14.88 -6.61 5.40
N ALA A 100 -16.00 -5.92 5.22
CA ALA A 100 -17.33 -6.53 5.19
C ALA A 100 -17.61 -7.09 3.78
N PHE A 101 -18.55 -8.04 3.66
CA PHE A 101 -18.80 -8.66 2.37
C PHE A 101 -19.28 -7.67 1.31
N ASP A 102 -20.38 -6.93 1.55
CA ASP A 102 -20.93 -6.04 0.53
C ASP A 102 -22.08 -5.15 1.06
N GLY A 103 -21.84 -3.84 1.17
CA GLY A 103 -22.86 -2.84 1.46
C GLY A 103 -23.54 -2.22 0.22
N LEU A 104 -23.06 -2.50 -1.00
CA LEU A 104 -23.60 -1.92 -2.23
C LEU A 104 -24.94 -2.56 -2.63
N TYR A 105 -25.06 -3.89 -2.45
CA TYR A 105 -26.16 -4.69 -2.99
C TYR A 105 -26.96 -5.49 -1.95
N ASN A 106 -26.71 -5.24 -0.65
CA ASN A 106 -27.44 -5.90 0.43
C ASN A 106 -28.32 -4.91 1.21
N GLU A 107 -29.25 -5.48 1.98
CA GLU A 107 -30.03 -4.70 2.93
C GLU A 107 -29.11 -4.15 4.02
N LYS A 108 -29.50 -3.04 4.63
CA LYS A 108 -28.71 -2.35 5.65
C LYS A 108 -28.39 -3.25 6.85
N GLU A 109 -29.37 -4.00 7.31
CA GLU A 109 -29.23 -4.92 8.45
C GLU A 109 -28.27 -6.07 8.15
N ASP A 110 -28.27 -6.59 6.91
CA ASP A 110 -27.31 -7.60 6.48
C ASP A 110 -25.88 -7.04 6.46
N PHE A 111 -25.72 -5.80 5.97
CA PHE A 111 -24.42 -5.13 5.96
C PHE A 111 -23.90 -4.86 7.37
N ILE A 112 -24.76 -4.46 8.30
CA ILE A 112 -24.40 -4.29 9.72
C ILE A 112 -23.93 -5.63 10.33
N ASP A 113 -24.62 -6.75 10.08
CA ASP A 113 -24.15 -8.08 10.55
C ASP A 113 -22.78 -8.43 9.96
N MET A 114 -22.51 -8.10 8.69
CA MET A 114 -21.22 -8.33 8.05
C MET A 114 -20.10 -7.49 8.70
N ILE A 115 -20.37 -6.22 8.99
CA ILE A 115 -19.45 -5.33 9.72
C ILE A 115 -19.17 -5.89 11.12
N ASP A 116 -20.20 -6.28 11.85
CA ASP A 116 -20.06 -6.83 13.21
C ASP A 116 -19.24 -8.12 13.19
N LEU A 117 -19.44 -8.99 12.20
CA LEU A 117 -18.64 -10.20 12.05
C LEU A 117 -17.16 -9.90 11.80
N PHE A 118 -16.88 -8.92 10.95
CA PHE A 118 -15.51 -8.45 10.71
C PHE A 118 -14.90 -7.89 11.99
N VAL A 119 -15.52 -6.88 12.61
CA VAL A 119 -14.99 -6.20 13.81
C VAL A 119 -14.76 -7.18 14.97
N ASN A 120 -15.73 -8.06 15.23
CA ASN A 120 -15.61 -9.05 16.31
C ASN A 120 -14.49 -10.07 16.09
N ALA A 121 -14.17 -10.40 14.84
CA ALA A 121 -13.05 -11.27 14.52
C ALA A 121 -11.72 -10.50 14.60
N SER A 122 -11.63 -9.33 13.97
CA SER A 122 -10.43 -8.48 13.96
C SER A 122 -9.98 -8.07 15.35
N ASN A 123 -10.91 -7.79 16.26
CA ASN A 123 -10.61 -7.44 17.65
C ASN A 123 -10.07 -8.61 18.50
N LYS A 124 -9.90 -9.80 17.90
CA LYS A 124 -9.18 -10.92 18.52
C LYS A 124 -7.73 -10.99 18.09
N LEU A 125 -7.25 -10.11 17.21
CA LEU A 125 -5.83 -9.97 16.92
C LEU A 125 -5.09 -9.58 18.20
N ASP A 126 -3.91 -10.17 18.41
CA ASP A 126 -3.06 -9.85 19.58
C ASP A 126 -2.33 -8.50 19.44
N MET A 127 -2.46 -7.85 18.28
CA MET A 127 -1.84 -6.60 17.87
C MET A 127 -2.89 -5.63 17.27
N PRO A 128 -2.64 -4.31 17.25
CA PRO A 128 -3.56 -3.37 16.62
C PRO A 128 -3.69 -3.62 15.11
N TRP A 129 -4.86 -3.27 14.58
CA TRP A 129 -5.11 -3.28 13.15
C TRP A 129 -5.60 -1.91 12.66
N TYR A 130 -5.31 -1.59 11.40
CA TYR A 130 -5.62 -0.31 10.76
C TYR A 130 -6.38 -0.57 9.45
N GLY A 131 -7.60 -0.05 9.34
CA GLY A 131 -8.50 -0.26 8.21
C GLY A 131 -8.32 0.71 7.06
N CYS A 132 -8.28 0.21 5.83
CA CYS A 132 -8.58 0.92 4.58
C CYS A 132 -10.01 0.57 4.15
N ILE A 133 -10.74 1.51 3.55
CA ILE A 133 -12.12 1.28 3.08
C ILE A 133 -12.07 0.77 1.65
N GLY A 134 -12.73 -0.35 1.38
CA GLY A 134 -12.96 -0.85 0.03
C GLY A 134 -14.33 -0.48 -0.55
N ASN A 135 -14.55 -0.80 -1.82
CA ASN A 135 -15.79 -0.45 -2.50
C ASN A 135 -17.00 -1.23 -2.01
N HIS A 136 -16.80 -2.35 -1.33
CA HIS A 136 -17.87 -3.13 -0.69
C HIS A 136 -18.10 -2.73 0.78
N ASP A 137 -17.25 -1.88 1.36
CA ASP A 137 -17.37 -1.37 2.73
C ASP A 137 -18.30 -0.13 2.85
N VAL A 138 -19.09 0.18 1.82
CA VAL A 138 -19.98 1.36 1.79
C VAL A 138 -21.42 0.95 1.60
N LEU A 139 -22.34 1.59 2.34
CA LEU A 139 -23.76 1.34 2.20
C LEU A 139 -24.30 2.06 0.96
N GLY A 140 -24.91 1.30 0.05
CA GLY A 140 -25.84 1.86 -0.92
C GLY A 140 -25.28 2.82 -1.98
N LEU A 141 -23.95 2.92 -2.17
CA LEU A 141 -23.33 3.69 -3.26
C LEU A 141 -23.46 2.98 -4.62
N SER A 142 -24.68 2.59 -4.97
CA SER A 142 -25.01 1.91 -6.22
C SER A 142 -26.42 2.23 -6.68
N SER A 143 -26.65 2.22 -7.99
CA SER A 143 -27.99 2.27 -8.60
C SER A 143 -28.84 1.03 -8.26
N ARG A 144 -28.21 -0.06 -7.82
CA ARG A 144 -28.86 -1.32 -7.41
C ARG A 144 -28.99 -1.46 -5.89
N ARG A 145 -28.77 -0.39 -5.14
CA ARG A 145 -28.92 -0.36 -3.67
C ARG A 145 -30.29 -0.89 -3.25
N LYS A 146 -30.33 -1.52 -2.08
CA LYS A 146 -31.56 -2.00 -1.45
C LYS A 146 -32.07 -1.09 -0.34
N VAL A 147 -31.34 -0.02 -0.05
CA VAL A 147 -31.76 1.05 0.85
C VAL A 147 -32.43 2.20 0.10
N ALA A 148 -33.25 2.98 0.80
CA ALA A 148 -33.87 4.19 0.26
C ALA A 148 -32.78 5.19 -0.18
N ILE A 149 -33.05 5.96 -1.24
CA ILE A 149 -32.09 6.93 -1.79
C ILE A 149 -31.69 8.03 -0.79
N ASP A 150 -32.55 8.29 0.18
CA ASP A 150 -32.41 9.28 1.24
C ASP A 150 -32.09 8.65 2.61
N ASP A 151 -31.68 7.38 2.66
CA ASP A 151 -31.23 6.76 3.90
C ASP A 151 -29.98 7.53 4.43
N PRO A 152 -30.01 8.02 5.68
CA PRO A 152 -28.96 8.89 6.20
C PRO A 152 -27.62 8.17 6.44
N ASP A 153 -27.60 6.83 6.36
CA ASP A 153 -26.40 6.04 6.57
C ASP A 153 -25.76 5.56 5.24
N ILE A 154 -26.26 6.02 4.08
CA ILE A 154 -25.59 5.82 2.79
C ILE A 154 -24.14 6.34 2.86
N GLY A 155 -23.23 5.59 2.24
CA GLY A 155 -21.80 5.91 2.21
C GLY A 155 -21.03 5.15 3.29
N LYS A 156 -20.01 5.80 3.84
CA LYS A 156 -18.98 5.16 4.69
C LYS A 156 -19.27 5.15 6.18
N LYS A 157 -20.33 5.84 6.62
CA LYS A 157 -20.57 6.10 8.05
C LYS A 157 -20.60 4.82 8.89
N LEU A 158 -21.33 3.79 8.44
CA LEU A 158 -21.47 2.54 9.20
C LEU A 158 -20.12 1.84 9.42
N ILE A 159 -19.29 1.74 8.39
CA ILE A 159 -17.99 1.08 8.53
C ILE A 159 -17.04 1.91 9.40
N THR A 160 -16.99 3.23 9.24
CA THR A 160 -16.05 4.08 10.00
C THR A 160 -16.41 4.15 11.48
N GLU A 161 -17.69 4.26 11.82
CA GLU A 161 -18.15 4.25 13.21
C GLU A 161 -17.89 2.90 13.89
N ALA A 162 -18.17 1.78 13.22
CA ALA A 162 -17.99 0.45 13.80
C ALA A 162 -16.51 0.06 13.96
N THR A 163 -15.64 0.54 13.08
CA THR A 163 -14.19 0.27 13.13
C THR A 163 -13.43 1.24 14.02
N GLY A 164 -14.00 2.38 14.38
CA GLY A 164 -13.33 3.42 15.16
C GLY A 164 -12.18 4.10 14.40
N MET A 165 -12.18 4.02 13.06
CA MET A 165 -11.18 4.69 12.22
C MET A 165 -11.25 6.22 12.41
N PRO A 166 -10.10 6.92 12.45
CA PRO A 166 -10.07 8.37 12.70
C PRO A 166 -10.63 9.19 11.52
N GLY A 167 -10.77 8.57 10.35
CA GLY A 167 -11.31 9.15 9.13
C GLY A 167 -11.28 8.12 7.99
N ASN A 168 -11.80 8.49 6.82
CA ASN A 168 -11.79 7.63 5.63
C ASN A 168 -10.36 7.40 5.09
N TYR A 169 -9.52 8.41 5.24
CA TYR A 169 -8.08 8.39 4.96
C TYR A 169 -7.36 9.06 6.13
N TYR A 170 -6.18 8.57 6.46
CA TYR A 170 -5.41 8.99 7.63
C TYR A 170 -3.98 8.48 7.53
N SER A 171 -3.12 8.96 8.43
CA SER A 171 -1.75 8.48 8.54
C SER A 171 -1.36 8.27 10.00
N PHE A 172 -0.33 7.45 10.22
CA PHE A 172 0.24 7.20 11.54
C PHE A 172 1.71 6.80 11.41
N ASN A 173 2.43 6.86 12.53
CA ASN A 173 3.84 6.49 12.59
C ASN A 173 4.03 5.27 13.48
N HIS A 174 4.89 4.35 13.08
CA HIS A 174 5.24 3.17 13.85
C HIS A 174 6.71 2.82 13.63
N ASN A 175 7.49 2.70 14.71
CA ASN A 175 8.92 2.33 14.68
C ASN A 175 9.76 3.07 13.62
N GLY A 176 9.56 4.38 13.49
CA GLY A 176 10.29 5.23 12.55
C GLY A 176 9.84 5.12 11.09
N TRP A 177 8.77 4.39 10.81
CA TRP A 177 8.08 4.35 9.52
C TRP A 177 6.79 5.14 9.56
N HIS A 178 6.44 5.69 8.41
CA HIS A 178 5.19 6.39 8.19
C HIS A 178 4.24 5.50 7.39
N PHE A 179 2.98 5.42 7.83
CA PHE A 179 1.93 4.65 7.19
C PHE A 179 0.81 5.59 6.79
N VAL A 180 0.36 5.46 5.56
CA VAL A 180 -0.74 6.26 5.01
C VAL A 180 -1.82 5.33 4.50
N VAL A 181 -3.06 5.58 4.88
CA VAL A 181 -4.25 4.89 4.40
C VAL A 181 -5.08 5.88 3.61
N MET A 182 -5.40 5.52 2.37
CA MET A 182 -6.15 6.37 1.44
C MET A 182 -7.55 5.80 1.18
N ASP A 183 -8.48 6.67 0.80
CA ASP A 183 -9.85 6.29 0.40
C ASP A 183 -10.01 6.41 -1.11
N THR A 184 -10.20 5.26 -1.78
CA THR A 184 -10.34 5.21 -3.25
C THR A 184 -11.79 5.28 -3.72
N ILE A 185 -12.75 5.43 -2.80
CA ILE A 185 -14.18 5.37 -3.05
C ILE A 185 -14.73 6.80 -3.09
N HIS A 186 -14.45 7.53 -4.17
CA HIS A 186 -14.89 8.93 -4.28
C HIS A 186 -16.40 9.01 -4.53
N GLU A 187 -17.14 9.37 -3.49
CA GLU A 187 -18.60 9.48 -3.52
C GLU A 187 -19.06 10.55 -4.51
N MET A 188 -20.14 10.26 -5.22
CA MET A 188 -20.72 11.16 -6.21
C MET A 188 -22.19 10.84 -6.41
N ASP A 189 -22.95 11.84 -6.86
CA ASP A 189 -24.33 11.64 -7.27
C ASP A 189 -24.43 11.35 -8.77
N THR A 190 -25.35 10.46 -9.11
CA THR A 190 -25.73 10.14 -10.50
C THR A 190 -27.23 10.40 -10.67
N PRO A 191 -27.76 10.42 -11.91
CA PRO A 191 -29.21 10.45 -12.13
C PRO A 191 -29.95 9.27 -11.46
N SER A 192 -29.26 8.16 -11.19
CA SER A 192 -29.77 7.00 -10.44
C SER A 192 -29.53 7.08 -8.93
N GLY A 193 -29.10 8.23 -8.40
CA GLY A 193 -28.80 8.47 -6.98
C GLY A 193 -27.32 8.30 -6.61
N PRO A 194 -27.02 8.16 -5.30
CA PRO A 194 -25.66 8.06 -4.79
C PRO A 194 -24.88 6.89 -5.40
N SER A 195 -23.61 7.13 -5.68
CA SER A 195 -22.66 6.21 -6.31
C SER A 195 -21.23 6.58 -5.87
N TYR A 196 -20.25 5.87 -6.40
CA TYR A 196 -18.84 6.27 -6.30
C TYR A 196 -18.14 6.20 -7.66
N SER A 197 -16.97 6.83 -7.73
CA SER A 197 -15.97 6.66 -8.76
C SER A 197 -14.66 6.19 -8.14
N ALA A 198 -13.93 5.32 -8.84
CA ALA A 198 -12.61 4.83 -8.43
C ALA A 198 -11.56 5.93 -8.61
N LYS A 199 -11.32 6.74 -7.56
CA LYS A 199 -10.31 7.81 -7.55
C LYS A 199 -10.08 8.34 -6.12
N LEU A 200 -8.99 9.07 -5.93
CA LEU A 200 -8.69 9.78 -4.68
C LEU A 200 -9.34 11.17 -4.66
N GLY A 201 -9.27 11.89 -5.78
CA GLY A 201 -9.70 13.28 -5.89
C GLY A 201 -8.69 14.29 -5.33
N GLU A 202 -8.85 15.55 -5.73
CA GLU A 202 -7.87 16.61 -5.48
C GLU A 202 -7.64 16.90 -3.99
N GLU A 203 -8.67 16.82 -3.16
CA GLU A 203 -8.58 17.01 -1.72
C GLU A 203 -7.59 16.02 -1.07
N GLN A 204 -7.78 14.72 -1.32
CA GLN A 204 -6.92 13.67 -0.80
C GLN A 204 -5.50 13.74 -1.38
N LEU A 205 -5.36 14.04 -2.67
CA LEU A 205 -4.05 14.19 -3.31
C LEU A 205 -3.27 15.38 -2.73
N ASN A 206 -3.95 16.49 -2.44
CA ASN A 206 -3.34 17.64 -1.77
C ASN A 206 -2.97 17.33 -0.32
N TRP A 207 -3.86 16.68 0.43
CA TRP A 207 -3.55 16.21 1.78
C TRP A 207 -2.32 15.30 1.80
N LEU A 208 -2.25 14.33 0.88
CA LEU A 208 -1.13 13.40 0.75
C LEU A 208 0.20 14.12 0.52
N ARG A 209 0.23 15.16 -0.32
CA ARG A 209 1.45 15.98 -0.54
C ARG A 209 1.94 16.62 0.75
N PHE A 210 1.03 17.17 1.56
CA PHE A 210 1.38 17.82 2.83
C PHE A 210 1.83 16.80 3.87
N ASP A 211 1.10 15.69 4.00
CA ASP A 211 1.40 14.61 4.95
C ASP A 211 2.77 13.97 4.67
N LEU A 212 3.03 13.59 3.41
CA LEU A 212 4.34 13.06 3.00
C LEU A 212 5.47 14.11 3.09
N GLY A 213 5.14 15.40 2.94
CA GLY A 213 6.10 16.49 3.13
C GLY A 213 6.50 16.68 4.59
N ALA A 214 5.52 16.57 5.50
CA ALA A 214 5.73 16.66 6.94
C ALA A 214 6.51 15.45 7.49
N ASN A 215 6.35 14.27 6.87
CA ASN A 215 6.99 13.01 7.28
C ASN A 215 8.17 12.59 6.39
N LYS A 216 8.77 13.53 5.63
CA LYS A 216 9.81 13.28 4.62
C LYS A 216 11.06 12.51 5.08
N ASP A 217 11.32 12.50 6.39
CA ASP A 217 12.50 11.86 6.98
C ASP A 217 12.24 10.39 7.39
N MET A 218 11.00 9.90 7.25
CA MET A 218 10.61 8.51 7.51
C MET A 218 10.32 7.75 6.20
N PRO A 219 10.79 6.50 6.05
CA PRO A 219 10.31 5.64 4.98
C PRO A 219 8.79 5.43 5.11
N THR A 220 8.09 5.47 3.98
CA THR A 220 6.62 5.46 3.95
C THR A 220 6.06 4.24 3.22
N VAL A 221 5.00 3.66 3.78
CA VAL A 221 4.10 2.70 3.12
C VAL A 221 2.73 3.35 2.94
N VAL A 222 2.14 3.20 1.76
CA VAL A 222 0.77 3.66 1.47
C VAL A 222 -0.13 2.46 1.23
N VAL A 223 -1.36 2.50 1.75
CA VAL A 223 -2.41 1.50 1.50
C VAL A 223 -3.55 2.17 0.76
N ILE A 224 -3.99 1.54 -0.32
CA ILE A 224 -5.19 1.87 -1.11
C ILE A 224 -6.01 0.58 -1.28
N HIS A 225 -7.31 0.69 -1.55
CA HIS A 225 -8.10 -0.50 -1.90
C HIS A 225 -8.16 -0.72 -3.41
N ILE A 226 -8.90 0.13 -4.16
CA ILE A 226 -8.94 0.06 -5.62
C ILE A 226 -7.54 0.33 -6.15
N ALA A 227 -7.06 -0.54 -7.02
CA ALA A 227 -5.65 -0.68 -7.30
C ALA A 227 -5.03 0.53 -8.01
N ALA A 228 -3.74 0.74 -7.81
CA ALA A 228 -2.91 1.61 -8.66
C ALA A 228 -2.39 0.82 -9.88
N PHE A 229 -2.37 -0.50 -9.80
CA PHE A 229 -1.92 -1.40 -10.86
C PHE A 229 -2.75 -2.67 -10.85
N CYS A 230 -3.16 -3.19 -12.01
CA CYS A 230 -3.86 -4.47 -12.08
C CYS A 230 -3.46 -5.20 -13.38
N ASN A 231 -3.14 -6.49 -13.27
CA ASN A 231 -2.68 -7.35 -14.36
C ASN A 231 -3.75 -8.37 -14.82
N ILE A 232 -5.03 -8.10 -14.50
CA ILE A 232 -6.14 -9.03 -14.78
C ILE A 232 -6.27 -9.39 -16.26
N GLY A 233 -5.91 -8.47 -17.18
CA GLY A 233 -5.87 -8.74 -18.61
C GLY A 233 -4.89 -9.85 -18.96
N GLN A 234 -3.70 -9.84 -18.35
CA GLN A 234 -2.68 -10.88 -18.53
C GLN A 234 -3.10 -12.21 -17.90
N ILE A 235 -3.70 -12.18 -16.71
CA ILE A 235 -4.23 -13.40 -16.05
C ILE A 235 -5.30 -14.07 -16.91
N ASN A 236 -6.20 -13.27 -17.48
CA ASN A 236 -7.29 -13.78 -18.32
C ASN A 236 -6.85 -14.06 -19.78
N GLY A 237 -5.63 -13.69 -20.17
CA GLY A 237 -5.15 -13.82 -21.54
C GLY A 237 -5.91 -12.96 -22.55
N ASP A 238 -6.41 -11.80 -22.11
CA ASP A 238 -7.15 -10.85 -22.95
C ASP A 238 -6.22 -9.72 -23.44
N PRO A 239 -5.77 -9.75 -24.70
CA PRO A 239 -4.87 -8.73 -25.24
C PRO A 239 -5.55 -7.38 -25.47
N GLU A 240 -6.89 -7.32 -25.47
CA GLU A 240 -7.66 -6.09 -25.69
C GLU A 240 -8.07 -5.43 -24.36
N ALA A 241 -7.78 -6.06 -23.22
CA ALA A 241 -8.04 -5.50 -21.90
C ALA A 241 -7.24 -4.20 -21.70
N LEU A 242 -7.95 -3.10 -21.51
CA LEU A 242 -7.33 -1.81 -21.21
C LEU A 242 -6.66 -1.83 -19.84
N ALA A 243 -5.42 -1.36 -19.76
CA ALA A 243 -4.70 -1.21 -18.49
C ALA A 243 -5.36 -0.17 -17.56
N MET A 244 -6.00 0.86 -18.13
CA MET A 244 -6.83 1.81 -17.39
C MET A 244 -8.30 1.41 -17.53
N ASN A 245 -8.83 0.77 -16.50
CA ASN A 245 -10.22 0.31 -16.43
C ASN A 245 -10.77 0.49 -14.99
N HIS A 246 -11.94 -0.08 -14.68
CA HIS A 246 -12.58 0.06 -13.36
C HIS A 246 -11.81 -0.59 -12.20
N MET A 247 -10.84 -1.46 -12.48
CA MET A 247 -9.98 -2.10 -11.49
C MET A 247 -8.88 -1.17 -10.97
N VAL A 248 -8.66 -0.02 -11.62
CA VAL A 248 -7.62 0.94 -11.23
C VAL A 248 -8.16 2.33 -11.02
N ILE A 249 -7.58 3.08 -10.07
CA ILE A 249 -7.98 4.46 -9.81
C ILE A 249 -7.73 5.35 -11.03
N SER A 250 -8.69 6.22 -11.35
CA SER A 250 -8.65 7.05 -12.56
C SER A 250 -7.61 8.17 -12.51
N ASP A 251 -7.20 8.61 -11.32
CA ASP A 251 -6.17 9.62 -11.06
C ASP A 251 -4.80 9.01 -10.73
N ASN A 252 -4.58 7.73 -11.09
CA ASN A 252 -3.36 6.97 -10.81
C ASN A 252 -2.06 7.68 -11.23
N ARG A 253 -2.09 8.42 -12.34
CA ARG A 253 -0.91 9.17 -12.80
C ARG A 253 -0.46 10.18 -11.76
N GLU A 254 -1.39 11.00 -11.25
CA GLU A 254 -1.08 12.05 -10.29
C GLU A 254 -0.67 11.44 -8.95
N PHE A 255 -1.37 10.39 -8.52
CA PHE A 255 -1.00 9.61 -7.34
C PHE A 255 0.45 9.10 -7.44
N ARG A 256 0.80 8.38 -8.51
CA ARG A 256 2.16 7.88 -8.75
C ARG A 256 3.21 9.00 -8.72
N GLU A 257 2.95 10.12 -9.37
CA GLU A 257 3.89 11.26 -9.40
C GLU A 257 4.14 11.85 -8.01
N ILE A 258 3.14 11.88 -7.12
CA ILE A 258 3.31 12.28 -5.71
C ILE A 258 4.17 11.25 -4.98
N LEU A 259 3.85 9.96 -5.08
CA LEU A 259 4.58 8.90 -4.38
C LEU A 259 6.06 8.85 -4.76
N GLU A 260 6.35 8.94 -6.06
CA GLU A 260 7.73 8.93 -6.60
C GLU A 260 8.51 10.15 -6.12
N ARG A 261 7.89 11.34 -6.10
CA ARG A 261 8.52 12.57 -5.61
C ARG A 261 8.94 12.46 -4.15
N HIS A 262 8.11 11.82 -3.32
CA HIS A 262 8.36 11.67 -1.89
C HIS A 262 9.13 10.38 -1.54
N GLY A 263 9.50 9.56 -2.53
CA GLY A 263 10.31 8.36 -2.31
C GLY A 263 9.62 7.30 -1.45
N VAL A 264 8.29 7.19 -1.55
CA VAL A 264 7.47 6.16 -0.92
C VAL A 264 8.01 4.77 -1.26
N LYS A 265 8.06 3.87 -0.26
CA LYS A 265 8.75 2.57 -0.37
C LYS A 265 7.86 1.47 -0.91
N ALA A 266 6.59 1.49 -0.56
CA ALA A 266 5.62 0.51 -1.01
C ALA A 266 4.22 1.12 -1.10
N VAL A 267 3.46 0.63 -2.06
CA VAL A 267 2.01 0.78 -2.13
C VAL A 267 1.42 -0.61 -1.97
N LEU A 268 0.56 -0.79 -0.99
CA LEU A 268 -0.19 -2.01 -0.75
C LEU A 268 -1.62 -1.79 -1.27
N GLN A 269 -2.15 -2.79 -1.96
CA GLN A 269 -3.46 -2.70 -2.61
C GLN A 269 -4.22 -4.03 -2.52
N GLY A 270 -5.53 -3.95 -2.69
CA GLY A 270 -6.44 -5.09 -2.75
C GLY A 270 -7.22 -5.11 -4.06
N HIS A 271 -8.52 -5.37 -3.98
CA HIS A 271 -9.54 -5.21 -5.02
C HIS A 271 -9.51 -6.23 -6.15
N SER A 272 -8.33 -6.60 -6.65
CA SER A 272 -8.21 -7.56 -7.75
C SER A 272 -8.41 -9.01 -7.31
N HIS A 273 -8.30 -9.28 -6.00
CA HIS A 273 -8.25 -10.63 -5.41
C HIS A 273 -7.12 -11.49 -6.01
N GLN A 274 -6.06 -10.84 -6.52
CA GLN A 274 -4.89 -11.46 -7.09
C GLN A 274 -3.63 -11.00 -6.36
N ILE A 275 -2.57 -11.81 -6.44
CA ILE A 275 -1.24 -11.41 -6.00
C ILE A 275 -0.56 -10.71 -7.18
N GLU A 276 -0.29 -9.41 -7.05
CA GLU A 276 0.20 -8.53 -8.11
C GLU A 276 1.40 -7.69 -7.66
#